data_AF-A0A6B3NNZ0-F1
#
_entry.id   AF-A0A6B3NNZ0-F1
#
_cell.length_a   1.000
_cell.length_b   1.000
_cell.length_c   1.000
_cell.angle_alpha   90.00
_cell.angle_beta   90.00
_cell.angle_gamma   90.00
#
_symmetry.space_group_name_H-M   'P 1'
#
loop_
_entity.id
_entity.type
_entity.pdbx_description
1 polymer ?
#
loop_
_entity_poly.entity_id
_entity_poly.type
_entity_poly.pdbx_seq_one_letter_code
_entity_poly.pdbx_strand_id
1 'polypeptide(L)'
;MQRNLTPKVTPQANRWRLLLVWGLIMSGSIGLLLNLYRLQVKLSPMLEKKARQQQMGYLRPFVPRRPIVDRNNNVLAVDQRVYTLYAHPQLFQNSKQQMAALLAPIL
;
A
#
# COMPACT_ATOMS: atom_id res chain seq x y z
N MET A 1 32.69 -65.12 -2.46
CA MET A 1 31.45 -64.43 -2.87
C MET A 1 30.42 -64.58 -1.75
N GLN A 2 30.26 -63.57 -0.88
CA GLN A 2 29.15 -63.53 0.10
C GLN A 2 28.16 -62.46 -0.38
N ARG A 3 26.93 -62.87 -0.74
CA ARG A 3 25.85 -61.92 -1.06
C ARG A 3 25.13 -61.55 0.23
N ASN A 4 25.37 -60.34 0.70
CA ASN A 4 24.59 -59.75 1.80
C ASN A 4 23.16 -59.50 1.32
N LEU A 5 22.20 -60.27 1.83
CA LEU A 5 20.78 -60.08 1.60
C LEU A 5 20.28 -59.01 2.57
N THR A 6 20.18 -57.78 2.12
CA THR A 6 19.48 -56.74 2.88
C THR A 6 17.96 -56.99 2.79
N PRO A 7 17.23 -56.97 3.91
CA PRO A 7 15.79 -57.13 3.88
C PRO A 7 15.16 -55.91 3.19
N LYS A 8 14.41 -56.14 2.12
CA LYS A 8 13.63 -55.12 1.44
C LYS A 8 12.46 -54.72 2.34
N VAL A 9 12.66 -53.70 3.17
CA VAL A 9 11.60 -53.07 3.95
C VAL A 9 10.64 -52.41 2.96
N THR A 10 9.53 -53.08 2.65
CA THR A 10 8.45 -52.45 1.91
C THR A 10 7.68 -51.58 2.90
N PRO A 11 7.57 -50.26 2.70
CA PRO A 11 6.82 -49.43 3.61
C PRO A 11 5.35 -49.81 3.47
N GLN A 12 4.81 -50.50 4.48
CA GLN A 12 3.38 -50.77 4.58
C GLN A 12 2.68 -49.44 4.79
N ALA A 13 2.20 -48.84 3.70
CA ALA A 13 1.47 -47.58 3.73
C ALA A 13 0.17 -47.77 4.51
N ASN A 14 0.20 -47.39 5.79
CA ASN A 14 -0.95 -47.49 6.67
C ASN A 14 -2.00 -46.46 6.23
N ARG A 15 -2.97 -46.91 5.43
CA ARG A 15 -4.05 -46.08 4.84
C ARG A 15 -4.81 -45.29 5.89
N TRP A 16 -4.95 -45.82 7.11
CA TRP A 16 -5.56 -45.11 8.24
C TRP A 16 -4.78 -43.88 8.68
N ARG A 17 -3.45 -43.98 8.79
CA ARG A 17 -2.60 -42.83 9.11
C ARG A 17 -2.71 -41.76 8.03
N LEU A 18 -2.73 -42.17 6.77
CA LEU A 18 -2.89 -41.25 5.64
C LEU A 18 -4.24 -40.52 5.70
N LEU A 19 -5.35 -41.24 5.91
CA LEU A 19 -6.68 -40.65 6.03
C LEU A 19 -6.79 -39.68 7.21
N LEU A 20 -6.20 -40.01 8.36
CA LEU A 20 -6.20 -39.14 9.53
C LEU A 20 -5.42 -37.84 9.27
N VAL A 21 -4.24 -37.94 8.66
CA VAL A 21 -3.44 -36.75 8.29
C VAL A 21 -4.19 -35.89 7.28
N TRP A 22 -4.83 -36.52 6.29
CA TRP A 22 -5.65 -35.80 5.31
C TRP A 22 -6.85 -35.11 5.95
N GLY A 23 -7.55 -35.79 6.86
CA GLY A 23 -8.66 -35.22 7.62
C GLY A 23 -8.21 -34.01 8.46
N LEU A 24 -7.05 -34.11 9.11
CA LEU A 24 -6.48 -33.00 9.87
C LEU A 24 -6.17 -31.79 8.99
N ILE A 25 -5.53 -32.00 7.84
CA ILE A 25 -5.20 -30.93 6.88
C ILE A 25 -6.46 -30.29 6.32
N MET A 26 -7.47 -31.10 5.95
CA MET A 26 -8.74 -30.60 5.43
C MET A 26 -9.50 -29.80 6.48
N SER A 27 -9.56 -30.30 7.71
CA SER A 27 -10.17 -29.57 8.83
C SER A 27 -9.48 -28.22 9.06
N GLY A 28 -8.14 -28.18 9.05
CA GLY A 28 -7.39 -26.94 9.17
C GLY A 28 -7.67 -25.96 8.03
N SER A 29 -7.73 -26.48 6.79
CA SER A 29 -8.01 -25.68 5.59
C SER A 29 -9.41 -25.06 5.63
N ILE A 30 -10.41 -25.84 6.03
CA ILE A 30 -11.79 -25.35 6.21
C ILE A 30 -11.85 -24.27 7.29
N GLY A 31 -11.13 -24.45 8.40
CA GLY A 31 -11.01 -23.44 9.45
C GLY A 31 -10.45 -22.12 8.93
N LEU A 32 -9.38 -22.16 8.12
CA LEU A 32 -8.82 -20.97 7.48
C LEU A 32 -9.82 -20.32 6.51
N LEU A 33 -10.50 -21.11 5.67
CA LEU A 33 -11.52 -20.62 4.73
C LEU A 33 -12.64 -19.86 5.44
N LEU A 34 -13.15 -20.39 6.55
CA LEU A 34 -14.16 -19.73 7.37
C LEU A 34 -13.65 -18.42 7.98
N ASN A 35 -12.40 -18.42 8.45
CA ASN A 35 -11.78 -17.21 8.98
C ASN A 35 -11.60 -16.13 7.90
N LEU A 36 -11.17 -16.53 6.70
CA LEU A 36 -11.06 -15.64 5.55
C LEU A 36 -12.41 -15.08 5.14
N TYR A 37 -13.46 -15.92 5.08
CA TYR A 37 -14.82 -15.46 4.79
C TYR A 37 -15.29 -14.41 5.81
N ARG A 38 -15.03 -14.63 7.11
CA ARG A 38 -15.33 -13.65 8.15
C ARG A 38 -14.59 -12.33 7.92
N LEU A 39 -13.29 -12.37 7.60
CA LEU A 39 -12.48 -11.17 7.38
C LEU A 39 -12.90 -10.42 6.11
N GLN A 40 -13.09 -11.15 5.01
CA GLN A 40 -13.34 -10.58 3.68
C GLN A 40 -14.79 -10.19 3.43
N VAL A 41 -15.78 -10.90 3.99
CA VAL A 41 -17.19 -10.60 3.72
C VAL A 41 -17.80 -9.78 4.85
N LYS A 42 -17.62 -10.21 6.11
CA LYS A 42 -18.26 -9.53 7.24
C LYS A 42 -17.49 -8.27 7.67
N LEU A 43 -16.16 -8.32 7.68
CA LEU A 43 -15.32 -7.26 8.25
C LEU A 43 -14.71 -6.31 7.21
N SER A 44 -14.77 -6.64 5.92
CA SER A 44 -14.19 -5.82 4.84
C SER A 44 -14.52 -4.32 4.91
N PRO A 45 -15.79 -3.88 5.05
CA PRO A 45 -16.09 -2.44 5.09
C PRO A 45 -15.47 -1.75 6.31
N MET A 46 -15.33 -2.44 7.43
CA MET A 46 -14.69 -1.91 8.64
C MET A 46 -13.17 -1.78 8.43
N LEU A 47 -12.53 -2.80 7.85
CA LEU A 47 -11.09 -2.78 7.59
C LEU A 47 -10.73 -1.71 6.54
N GLU A 48 -11.54 -1.57 5.49
CA GLU A 48 -11.33 -0.55 4.46
C GLU A 48 -11.43 0.85 5.06
N LYS A 49 -12.45 1.12 5.89
CA LYS A 49 -12.60 2.41 6.57
C LYS A 49 -11.37 2.71 7.44
N LYS A 50 -10.87 1.70 8.17
CA LYS A 50 -9.67 1.84 9.00
C LYS A 50 -8.43 2.16 8.17
N ALA A 51 -8.24 1.46 7.04
CA ALA A 51 -7.14 1.70 6.13
C ALA A 51 -7.20 3.13 5.55
N ARG A 52 -8.38 3.59 5.11
CA ARG A 52 -8.58 4.96 4.64
C ARG A 52 -8.22 5.98 5.72
N GLN A 53 -8.68 5.79 6.96
CA GLN A 53 -8.34 6.68 8.07
C GLN A 53 -6.84 6.73 8.36
N GLN A 54 -6.12 5.62 8.18
CA GLN A 54 -4.67 5.56 8.37
C GLN A 54 -3.90 6.18 7.21
N GLN A 55 -4.38 6.01 5.98
CA GLN A 55 -3.76 6.55 4.78
C GLN A 55 -4.01 8.04 4.59
N MET A 56 -5.16 8.54 5.06
CA MET A 56 -5.48 9.97 5.04
C MET A 56 -4.71 10.68 6.16
N GLY A 57 -3.56 11.25 5.82
CA GLY A 57 -2.85 12.17 6.71
C GLY A 57 -3.60 13.50 6.85
N TYR A 58 -3.79 13.98 8.08
CA TYR A 58 -4.32 15.32 8.31
C TYR A 58 -3.25 16.36 7.94
N LEU A 59 -3.42 16.99 6.79
CA LEU A 59 -2.64 18.16 6.40
C LEU A 59 -3.14 19.35 7.22
N ARG A 60 -2.25 19.97 7.99
CA ARG A 60 -2.62 21.20 8.70
C ARG A 60 -2.97 22.27 7.67
N PRO A 61 -4.09 22.99 7.86
CA PRO A 61 -4.42 24.10 6.97
C PRO A 61 -3.29 25.13 7.00
N PHE A 62 -3.02 25.74 5.85
CA PHE A 62 -2.06 26.83 5.76
C PHE A 62 -2.54 28.01 6.60
N VAL A 63 -1.75 28.38 7.61
CA VAL A 63 -2.00 29.57 8.43
C VAL A 63 -0.97 30.63 8.02
N PRO A 64 -1.40 31.74 7.39
CA PRO A 64 -0.48 32.80 6.97
C PRO A 64 0.17 33.45 8.19
N ARG A 65 1.40 33.92 8.04
CA ARG A 65 2.10 34.66 9.09
C ARG A 65 1.50 36.06 9.23
N ARG A 66 1.54 36.58 10.45
CA ARG A 66 1.13 37.97 10.71
C ARG A 66 2.10 38.93 10.01
N PRO A 67 1.60 40.00 9.39
CA PRO A 67 2.47 40.99 8.77
C PRO A 67 3.33 41.70 9.83
N ILE A 68 4.55 42.08 9.45
CA ILE A 68 5.42 42.92 10.27
C ILE A 68 5.08 44.36 9.96
N VAL A 69 4.75 45.14 10.99
CA VAL A 69 4.39 46.56 10.88
C VAL A 69 5.35 47.41 11.71
N ASP A 70 5.69 48.60 11.20
CA ASP A 70 6.44 49.61 11.96
C ASP A 70 5.52 50.36 12.94
N ARG A 71 6.10 51.19 13.83
CA ARG A 71 5.41 52.07 14.79
C ARG A 71 4.36 52.99 14.15
N ASN A 72 4.53 53.33 12.88
CA ASN A 72 3.60 54.16 12.10
C ASN A 72 2.51 53.33 11.39
N ASN A 73 2.37 52.04 11.70
CA ASN A 73 1.48 51.07 11.03
C ASN A 73 1.78 50.80 9.55
N ASN A 74 3.00 51.10 9.10
CA ASN A 74 3.43 50.74 7.74
C ASN A 74 3.84 49.26 7.68
N VAL A 75 3.31 48.52 6.71
CA VAL A 75 3.63 47.10 6.49
C VAL A 75 5.03 46.97 5.88
N LEU A 76 5.94 46.31 6.60
CA LEU A 76 7.31 46.03 6.15
C LEU A 76 7.43 44.66 5.48
N ALA A 77 6.62 43.68 5.92
CA ALA A 77 6.60 42.33 5.35
C ALA A 77 5.22 41.68 5.49
N VAL A 78 4.78 40.97 4.45
CA VAL A 78 3.53 40.22 4.43
C VAL A 78 3.68 38.97 3.54
N ASP A 79 3.00 37.88 3.91
CA ASP A 79 2.95 36.68 3.09
C ASP A 79 2.12 36.93 1.82
N GLN A 80 2.66 36.54 0.66
CA GLN A 80 1.96 36.60 -0.63
C GLN A 80 1.72 35.21 -1.19
N ARG A 81 0.61 35.03 -1.91
CA ARG A 81 0.33 33.79 -2.62
C ARG A 81 1.20 33.74 -3.87
N VAL A 82 2.07 32.74 -3.96
CA VAL A 82 2.89 32.47 -5.15
C VAL A 82 2.54 31.09 -5.66
N TYR A 83 2.40 30.97 -6.98
CA TYR A 83 2.11 29.71 -7.65
C TYR A 83 3.38 29.22 -8.34
N THR A 84 3.81 28.00 -8.02
CA THR A 84 4.96 27.36 -8.68
C THR A 84 4.43 26.30 -9.63
N LEU A 85 4.64 26.50 -10.93
CA LEU A 85 4.34 25.47 -11.92
C LEU A 85 5.45 24.40 -11.90
N TYR A 86 5.08 23.17 -11.56
CA TYR A 86 5.97 22.02 -11.61
C TYR A 86 5.59 21.10 -12.77
N ALA A 87 6.54 20.83 -13.67
CA ALA A 87 6.34 19.97 -14.82
C ALA A 87 7.34 18.79 -14.75
N HIS A 88 6.84 17.58 -14.49
CA HIS A 88 7.69 16.40 -14.38
C HIS A 88 8.17 15.94 -15.77
N PRO A 89 9.49 15.91 -16.05
CA PRO A 89 10.02 15.77 -17.41
C PRO A 89 9.69 14.43 -18.07
N GLN A 90 9.52 13.35 -17.29
CA GLN A 90 9.25 12.01 -17.82
C GLN A 90 7.77 11.79 -18.18
N LEU A 91 6.86 12.68 -17.77
CA LEU A 91 5.44 12.57 -18.10
C LEU A 91 5.12 13.18 -19.47
N PHE A 92 6.09 13.90 -20.07
CA PHE A 92 5.92 14.51 -21.38
C PHE A 92 6.52 13.61 -22.46
N GLN A 93 5.72 13.34 -23.49
CA GLN A 93 6.14 12.58 -24.67
C GLN A 93 6.94 13.45 -25.66
N ASN A 94 6.85 14.78 -25.52
CA ASN A 94 7.47 15.77 -26.40
C ASN A 94 8.75 16.37 -25.80
N SER A 95 9.54 17.06 -26.63
CA SER A 95 10.76 17.73 -26.17
C SER A 95 10.45 18.90 -25.21
N LYS A 96 11.41 19.20 -24.32
CA LYS A 96 11.27 20.29 -23.33
C LYS A 96 10.95 21.63 -23.98
N GLN A 97 11.56 21.90 -25.13
CA GLN A 97 11.42 23.13 -25.89
C GLN A 97 10.01 23.29 -26.45
N GLN A 98 9.44 22.22 -27.01
CA GLN A 98 8.06 22.22 -27.50
C GLN A 98 7.07 22.42 -26.37
N MET A 99 7.26 21.72 -25.25
CA MET A 99 6.39 21.88 -24.09
C MET A 99 6.48 23.30 -23.49
N ALA A 100 7.67 23.90 -23.43
CA ALA A 100 7.85 25.27 -22.97
C ALA A 100 7.12 26.27 -23.87
N ALA A 101 7.19 26.10 -25.20
CA ALA A 101 6.47 26.96 -26.15
C ALA A 101 4.94 26.87 -25.99
N LEU A 102 4.41 25.68 -25.70
CA LEU A 102 2.98 25.48 -25.45
C LEU A 102 2.51 26.06 -24.10
N LEU A 103 3.39 26.08 -23.09
CA LEU A 103 3.06 26.60 -21.75
C LEU A 103 3.25 28.12 -21.62
N ALA A 104 4.13 28.71 -22.42
CA ALA A 104 4.42 30.15 -22.42
C ALA A 104 3.18 31.08 -22.46
N PRO A 105 2.12 30.85 -23.26
CA PRO A 105 0.97 31.75 -23.30
C PRO A 105 0.07 31.69 -22.06
N ILE A 106 0.27 30.74 -21.14
CA ILE A 106 -0.58 30.53 -19.95
C ILE A 106 0.15 30.97 -18.66
N LEU A 107 1.43 31.33 -18.77
CA LEU A 107 2.29 31.84 -17.70
C LEU A 107 2.37 33.37 -17.74
#